data_AF-A0A958Z8X2-F1
#
_entry.id   AF-A0A958Z8X2-F1
#
_cell.length_a   1.000
_cell.length_b   1.000
_cell.length_c   1.000
_cell.angle_alpha   90.00
_cell.angle_beta   90.00
_cell.angle_gamma   90.00
#
_symmetry.space_group_name_H-M   'P 1'
#
loop_
_entity.id
_entity.type
_entity.pdbx_description
1 polymer ?
#
loop_
_entity_poly.entity_id
_entity_poly.type
_entity_poly.pdbx_seq_one_letter_code
_entity_poly.pdbx_strand_id
1 'polypeptide(L)' 'MKNVKFLLVGILFGIVLSKAEVISWYRIYEMFRFQSFHMFGVIGSAVAIGIVLFYYFRKGTIKTYLGEKISIEPKKKG' A
#
# COMPACT_ATOMS: atom_id res chain seq x y z
N MET A 1 -13.39 -5.71 21.94
CA MET A 1 -12.01 -5.33 21.54
C MET A 1 -11.59 -5.95 20.19
N LYS A 2 -12.44 -5.87 19.15
CA LYS A 2 -12.23 -6.61 17.88
C LYS A 2 -11.26 -5.90 16.91
N ASN A 3 -11.06 -4.59 17.09
CA ASN A 3 -10.34 -3.73 16.13
C ASN A 3 -8.97 -3.24 16.62
N VAL A 4 -8.59 -3.57 17.85
CA VAL A 4 -7.29 -3.14 18.45
C VAL A 4 -6.10 -3.62 17.63
N LYS A 5 -6.22 -4.79 16.99
CA LYS A 5 -5.20 -5.33 16.08
C LYS A 5 -4.94 -4.40 14.88
N PHE A 6 -5.98 -3.79 14.31
CA PHE A 6 -5.83 -2.82 13.23
C PHE A 6 -5.19 -1.51 13.70
N LEU A 7 -5.47 -1.10 14.94
CA LEU A 7 -4.86 0.09 15.53
C LEU A 7 -3.35 -0.11 15.74
N LEU A 8 -2.92 -1.28 16.22
CA LEU A 8 -1.50 -1.63 16.35
C LEU A 8 -0.79 -1.65 15.00
N VAL A 9 -1.40 -2.26 13.97
CA VAL A 9 -0.85 -2.26 12.61
C VAL A 9 -0.75 -0.85 12.05
N GLY A 10 -1.76 -0.01 12.29
CA GLY A 10 -1.76 1.40 11.87
C GLY A 10 -0.67 2.24 12.54
N ILE A 11 -0.44 2.04 13.83
CA ILE A 11 0.67 2.71 14.56
C ILE A 11 2.02 2.30 13.96
N LEU A 12 2.25 0.99 13.77
CA LEU A 12 3.49 0.50 13.18
C LEU A 12 3.71 1.06 11.77
N PHE A 13 2.66 1.06 10.95
CA PHE A 13 2.70 1.64 9.61
C PHE A 13 3.04 3.14 9.64
N GLY A 14 2.40 3.91 10.52
CA GLY A 14 2.69 5.34 10.70
C GLY A 14 4.13 5.61 11.14
N ILE A 15 4.67 4.82 12.08
CA ILE A 15 6.06 4.93 12.52
C ILE A 15 7.02 4.69 11.35
N VAL A 16 6.78 3.66 10.54
CA VAL A 16 7.61 3.34 9.37
C VAL A 16 7.58 4.48 8.36
N LEU A 17 6.39 5.01 8.05
CA LEU A 17 6.26 6.15 7.12
C LEU A 17 6.98 7.41 7.61
N SER A 18 6.90 7.70 8.91
CA SER A 18 7.63 8.83 9.52
C SER A 18 9.14 8.62 9.45
N LYS A 19 9.63 7.42 9.78
CA LYS A 19 11.06 7.06 9.73
C LYS A 19 11.62 7.09 8.31
N ALA A 20 10.81 6.73 7.32
CA ALA A 20 11.19 6.77 5.91
C ALA A 20 11.05 8.16 5.28
N GLU A 21 10.66 9.18 6.06
CA GLU A 21 10.44 10.57 5.62
C GLU A 21 9.42 10.74 4.48
N VAL A 22 8.63 9.69 4.19
CA VAL A 22 7.66 9.67 3.09
C VAL A 22 6.54 10.68 3.30
N ILE A 23 6.27 11.03 4.56
CA ILE A 23 5.27 12.02 4.98
C ILE A 23 5.73 13.46 4.68
N SER A 24 7.03 13.69 4.48
CA SER A 24 7.57 15.03 4.25
C SER A 24 7.18 15.57 2.88
N TRP A 25 6.55 16.74 2.87
CA TRP A 25 6.27 17.49 1.65
C TRP A 25 7.52 17.74 0.81
N TYR A 26 8.66 18.01 1.45
CA TYR A 26 9.93 18.27 0.78
C TYR A 26 10.41 17.06 -0.03
N ARG A 27 10.25 15.85 0.52
CA ARG A 27 10.61 14.61 -0.18
C ARG A 27 9.75 14.38 -1.41
N ILE A 28 8.46 14.67 -1.34
CA ILE A 28 7.55 14.61 -2.49
C ILE A 28 7.99 15.61 -3.57
N TYR A 29 8.36 16.83 -3.19
CA TYR A 29 8.87 17.84 -4.13
C TYR A 29 10.20 17.43 -4.79
N GLU A 30 11.14 16.88 -4.03
CA GLU A 30 12.42 16.36 -4.57
C GLU A 30 12.22 15.21 -5.56
N MET A 31 11.17 14.40 -5.41
CA MET A 31 10.83 13.36 -6.39
C MET A 31 10.54 13.98 -7.75
N PHE A 32 9.67 14.98 -7.82
CA PHE A 32 9.33 15.62 -9.11
C PHE A 32 10.53 16.34 -9.75
N ARG A 33 11.54 16.69 -8.95
CA ARG A 33 12.82 17.23 -9.40
C ARG A 33 13.89 16.17 -9.69
N PHE A 34 13.56 14.89 -9.58
CA PHE A 34 14.44 13.74 -9.77
C PHE A 34 15.69 13.73 -8.86
N GLN A 35 15.59 14.30 -7.66
CA GLN A 35 16.71 14.38 -6.71
C GLN A 35 16.68 13.27 -5.64
N SER A 36 15.54 12.61 -5.44
CA SER A 36 15.37 11.58 -4.39
C SER A 36 15.08 10.20 -4.99
N PHE A 37 16.13 9.41 -5.22
CA PHE A 37 16.01 8.03 -5.72
C PHE A 37 15.29 7.10 -4.73
N HIS A 38 15.47 7.32 -3.42
CA HIS A 38 14.86 6.48 -2.37
C HIS A 38 13.33 6.50 -2.45
N MET A 39 12.74 7.67 -2.64
CA MET A 39 11.29 7.82 -2.67
C MET A 39 10.64 7.16 -3.90
N PHE A 40 11.33 7.17 -5.05
CA PHE A 40 10.89 6.39 -6.22
C PHE A 40 10.89 4.89 -5.95
N GLY A 41 11.90 4.39 -5.23
CA GLY A 41 11.94 3.01 -4.77
C GLY A 41 10.76 2.68 -3.84
N VAL A 42 10.46 3.57 -2.88
CA VAL A 42 9.32 3.38 -1.96
C VAL A 42 8.00 3.31 -2.74
N ILE A 43 7.69 4.30 -3.58
CA ILE A 43 6.42 4.33 -4.33
C ILE A 43 6.36 3.19 -5.34
N GLY A 44 7.43 2.95 -6.09
CA GLY A 44 7.50 1.87 -7.08
C GLY A 44 7.29 0.49 -6.44
N SER A 45 7.90 0.24 -5.28
CA SER A 45 7.71 -1.01 -4.54
C SER A 45 6.27 -1.19 -4.06
N ALA A 46 5.62 -0.12 -3.57
CA ALA A 46 4.22 -0.15 -3.16
C ALA A 46 3.29 -0.51 -4.34
N VAL A 47 3.53 0.08 -5.52
CA VAL A 47 2.76 -0.24 -6.74
C VAL A 47 2.98 -1.69 -7.17
N ALA A 48 4.24 -2.16 -7.20
CA ALA A 48 4.56 -3.54 -7.57
C ALA A 48 3.89 -4.56 -6.64
N ILE A 49 3.97 -4.34 -5.32
CA ILE A 49 3.29 -5.18 -4.32
C ILE A 49 1.78 -5.13 -4.52
N GLY A 50 1.20 -3.96 -4.79
CA GLY A 50 -0.23 -3.81 -5.07
C GLY A 50 -0.69 -4.63 -6.28
N ILE A 51 0.07 -4.61 -7.37
CA ILE A 51 -0.21 -5.42 -8.58
C ILE A 51 -0.13 -6.91 -8.25
N VAL A 52 0.90 -7.35 -7.52
CA VAL A 52 1.07 -8.75 -7.12
C VAL A 52 -0.09 -9.22 -6.25
N LEU A 53 -0.47 -8.45 -5.22
CA LEU A 53 -1.61 -8.76 -4.37
C LEU A 53 -2.92 -8.79 -5.18
N PHE A 54 -3.13 -7.82 -6.07
CA PHE A 54 -4.31 -7.77 -6.94
C PHE A 54 -4.41 -9.00 -7.87
N TYR A 55 -3.28 -9.45 -8.40
CA TYR A 55 -3.21 -10.68 -9.19
C TYR A 55 -3.68 -11.90 -8.37
N TYR A 56 -3.20 -12.05 -7.13
CA TYR A 56 -3.62 -13.14 -6.26
C TYR A 56 -5.09 -13.04 -5.81
N PHE A 57 -5.61 -11.81 -5.64
CA PHE A 57 -7.05 -11.61 -5.40
C PHE A 57 -7.88 -12.07 -6.60
N ARG A 58 -7.47 -11.74 -7.85
CA ARG A 58 -8.14 -12.22 -9.07
C ARG A 58 -8.11 -13.75 -9.20
N LYS A 59 -7.03 -14.39 -8.76
CA LYS A 59 -6.90 -15.86 -8.80
C LYS A 59 -7.74 -16.55 -7.72
N GLY A 60 -8.34 -15.80 -6.79
CA GLY A 60 -9.19 -16.33 -5.71
C GLY A 60 -8.42 -17.15 -4.67
N THR A 61 -7.08 -17.06 -4.65
CA THR A 61 -6.22 -17.75 -3.69
C THR A 61 -6.23 -17.06 -2.32
N ILE A 62 -6.35 -15.73 -2.32
CA ILE A 62 -6.45 -14.93 -1.10
C ILE A 62 -7.92 -14.69 -0.77
N LYS A 63 -8.30 -15.02 0.47
CA LYS A 63 -9.64 -14.84 1.03
C LYS A 63 -9.64 -13.69 2.02
N THR A 64 -10.83 -13.17 2.34
CA THR A 64 -10.99 -12.16 3.39
C THR A 64 -10.59 -12.74 4.76
N TYR A 65 -10.45 -11.87 5.77
CA TYR A 65 -10.26 -12.29 7.16
C TYR A 65 -11.39 -13.22 7.68
N LEU A 66 -12.54 -13.23 6.99
CA LEU A 66 -13.70 -14.08 7.28
C LEU A 66 -13.77 -15.33 6.39
N GLY A 67 -12.80 -15.56 5.50
CA GLY A 67 -12.74 -16.72 4.61
C GLY A 67 -13.55 -16.59 3.32
N GLU A 68 -14.12 -15.43 3.05
CA GLU A 68 -14.91 -15.18 1.84
C GLU A 68 -14.00 -14.90 0.64
N LYS A 69 -14.45 -15.27 -0.57
CA LYS A 69 -13.73 -14.92 -1.80
C LYS A 69 -13.95 -13.43 -2.09
N ILE A 70 -12.87 -12.75 -2.45
CA ILE A 70 -12.93 -11.34 -2.84
C ILE A 70 -13.45 -11.27 -4.27
N SER A 71 -14.71 -10.82 -4.44
CA SER A 71 -15.29 -10.54 -5.75
C SER A 71 -14.75 -9.20 -6.26
N ILE A 72 -13.98 -9.23 -7.34
CA ILE A 72 -13.45 -8.02 -7.97
C ILE A 72 -14.45 -7.60 -9.05
N GLU A 73 -15.17 -6.52 -8.81
CA GLU A 73 -16.05 -5.95 -9.81
C GLU A 73 -15.24 -5.42 -11.01
N PRO A 74 -15.72 -5.62 -12.24
CA PRO A 74 -15.04 -5.11 -13.42
C PRO A 74 -14.99 -3.58 -13.37
N LYS A 75 -13.81 -3.01 -13.60
CA LYS A 75 -13.62 -1.56 -13.66
C LYS A 75 -14.58 -0.98 -14.71
N LYS A 76 -15.42 -0.03 -14.29
CA LYS A 76 -16.29 0.72 -15.22
C LYS A 76 -15.40 1.44 -16.23
N LYS A 77 -15.57 1.14 -17.52
CA LYS A 77 -14.88 1.87 -18.60
C LYS A 77 -15.42 3.30 -18.60
N GLY A 78 -14.50 4.26 -18.52
CA GLY A 78 -14.79 5.68 -18.65
C GLY A 78 -14.92 6.09 -20.11
#